data_AF-A0A3C1GHW5-F1
#
_entry.id   AF-A0A3C1GHW5-F1
#
_cell.length_a   1.000
_cell.length_b   1.000
_cell.length_c   1.000
_cell.angle_alpha   90.00
_cell.angle_beta   90.00
_cell.angle_gamma   90.00
#
_symmetry.space_group_name_H-M   'P 1'
#
loop_
_entity.id
_entity.type
_entity.pdbx_description
1 polymer ?
#
loop_
_entity_poly.entity_id
_entity_poly.type
_entity_poly.pdbx_seq_one_letter_code
_entity_poly.pdbx_strand_id
1 'polypeptide(L)'
;MDEREILADVLRDLAQTLRHHQDLGVTEISLAQAPVVDPQEALRTQEAALQGCPRCKLSTSRTTVVFGSGNPRARLLVVGEGPGEEEDRQGKPFVGRAGQLLTKMLAAVGFDRERDCYIANVVKCRPERNRNPEPDEVAACTPFLMAQVDTLQPAVILALGNFAAQTLLATREGITKLRGRTYEYRSSVLVPTFHPAFLLRNPGQEFKRMAWDDLKLARREYDRFT
;
A
#
# COMPACT_ATOMS: atom_id res chain seq x y z
N MET A 1 33.34 -20.77 1.58
CA MET A 1 33.44 -20.25 2.95
C MET A 1 32.84 -21.32 3.84
N ASP A 2 33.60 -21.81 4.82
CA ASP A 2 33.17 -22.91 5.70
C ASP A 2 31.96 -22.44 6.53
N GLU A 3 30.86 -23.19 6.51
CA GLU A 3 29.63 -22.85 7.26
C GLU A 3 29.92 -22.64 8.75
N ARG A 4 30.94 -23.31 9.29
CA ARG A 4 31.39 -23.13 10.68
C ARG A 4 32.06 -21.78 10.91
N GLU A 5 32.79 -21.29 9.91
CA GLU A 5 33.48 -20.01 9.97
C GLU A 5 32.47 -18.86 9.91
N ILE A 6 31.45 -18.99 9.05
CA ILE A 6 30.31 -18.05 8.97
C ILE A 6 29.57 -18.00 10.32
N LEU A 7 29.26 -19.15 10.89
CA LEU A 7 28.57 -19.22 12.17
C LEU A 7 29.41 -18.58 13.29
N ALA A 8 30.73 -18.79 13.28
CA ALA A 8 31.63 -18.18 14.26
C ALA A 8 31.68 -16.65 14.12
N ASP A 9 31.66 -16.11 12.91
CA ASP A 9 31.59 -14.68 12.65
C ASP A 9 30.27 -14.07 13.15
N VAL A 10 29.14 -14.68 12.80
CA VAL A 10 27.81 -14.22 13.23
C VAL A 10 27.68 -14.20 14.76
N LEU A 11 28.20 -15.23 15.44
CA LEU A 11 28.18 -15.29 16.89
C LEU A 11 29.08 -14.23 17.54
N ARG A 12 30.23 -13.89 16.92
CA ARG A 12 31.10 -12.81 17.38
C ARG A 12 30.41 -11.45 17.29
N ASP A 13 29.79 -11.17 16.14
CA ASP A 13 29.09 -9.91 15.90
C ASP A 13 27.90 -9.75 16.86
N LEU A 14 27.09 -10.82 17.01
CA LEU A 14 25.99 -10.83 17.98
C LEU A 14 26.49 -10.55 19.40
N ALA A 15 27.58 -11.21 19.83
CA ALA A 15 28.13 -11.00 21.16
C ALA A 15 28.63 -9.56 21.36
N GLN A 16 29.20 -8.93 20.33
CA GLN A 16 29.64 -7.54 20.39
C GLN A 16 28.45 -6.58 20.46
N THR A 17 27.39 -6.82 19.70
CA THR A 17 26.14 -6.05 19.77
C THR A 17 25.48 -6.16 21.14
N LEU A 18 25.40 -7.38 21.71
CA LEU A 18 24.80 -7.59 23.03
C LEU A 18 25.57 -6.85 24.14
N ARG A 19 26.92 -6.90 24.12
CA ARG A 19 27.76 -6.13 25.06
C ARG A 19 27.53 -4.63 24.95
N HIS A 20 27.46 -4.11 23.72
CA HIS A 20 27.21 -2.69 23.50
C HIS A 20 25.85 -2.24 24.10
N HIS A 21 24.80 -3.06 23.96
CA HIS A 21 23.49 -2.73 24.53
C HIS A 21 23.48 -2.86 26.06
N GLN A 22 24.22 -3.83 26.61
CA GLN A 22 24.41 -3.95 28.04
C GLN A 22 25.10 -2.71 28.63
N ASP A 23 26.12 -2.18 27.95
CA ASP A 23 26.82 -0.94 28.36
C ASP A 23 25.89 0.28 28.33
N LEU A 24 24.86 0.26 27.47
CA LEU A 24 23.80 1.27 27.41
C LEU A 24 22.70 1.10 28.48
N GLY A 25 22.85 0.13 29.39
CA GLY A 25 21.90 -0.13 30.46
C GLY A 25 20.69 -0.98 30.06
N VAL A 26 20.73 -1.61 28.88
CA VAL A 26 19.70 -2.58 28.47
C VAL A 26 19.94 -3.89 29.23
N THR A 27 19.05 -4.21 30.17
CA THR A 27 19.13 -5.42 31.00
C THR A 27 18.38 -6.61 30.40
N GLU A 28 17.45 -6.36 29.48
CA GLU A 28 16.68 -7.36 28.77
C GLU A 28 16.48 -6.93 27.31
N ILE A 29 16.73 -7.84 26.38
CA ILE A 29 16.40 -7.69 24.97
C ILE A 29 15.29 -8.69 24.67
N SER A 30 14.06 -8.20 24.56
CA SER A 30 12.93 -9.04 24.17
C SER A 30 13.12 -9.49 22.73
N LEU A 31 13.38 -10.78 22.54
CA LEU A 31 13.31 -11.46 21.24
C LEU A 31 11.87 -11.81 20.88
N ALA A 32 10.89 -11.50 21.74
CA ALA A 32 9.50 -11.63 21.37
C ALA A 32 9.28 -10.74 20.15
N GLN A 33 8.85 -11.36 19.04
CA GLN A 33 8.13 -10.61 18.02
C GLN A 33 7.12 -9.76 18.77
N ALA A 34 7.09 -8.44 18.50
CA ALA A 34 5.99 -7.60 18.94
C ALA A 34 4.71 -8.43 18.80
N PRO A 35 3.86 -8.52 19.84
CA PRO A 35 2.80 -9.52 19.89
C PRO A 35 2.15 -9.60 18.53
N VAL A 36 2.03 -10.81 17.96
CA VAL A 36 1.44 -11.00 16.64
C VAL A 36 -0.01 -10.54 16.75
N VAL A 37 -0.22 -9.23 16.62
CA VAL A 37 -1.53 -8.62 16.64
C VAL A 37 -2.16 -9.12 15.36
N ASP A 38 -3.29 -9.79 15.50
CA ASP A 38 -4.10 -10.19 14.35
C ASP A 38 -4.20 -8.99 13.39
N PRO A 39 -3.75 -9.09 12.13
CA PRO A 39 -3.76 -7.97 11.20
C PRO A 39 -5.12 -7.28 11.12
N GLN A 40 -6.21 -8.04 11.30
CA GLN A 40 -7.55 -7.48 11.36
C GLN A 40 -7.76 -6.53 12.54
N GLU A 41 -7.29 -6.90 13.74
CA GLU A 41 -7.39 -6.06 14.93
C GLU A 41 -6.47 -4.83 14.86
N ALA A 42 -5.25 -5.02 14.35
CA ALA A 42 -4.32 -3.92 14.12
C ALA A 42 -4.91 -2.89 13.15
N LEU A 43 -5.49 -3.33 12.03
CA LEU A 43 -6.16 -2.44 11.07
C LEU A 43 -7.39 -1.76 11.67
N ARG A 44 -8.20 -2.45 12.48
CA ARG A 44 -9.34 -1.84 13.20
C ARG A 44 -8.88 -0.73 14.15
N THR A 45 -7.81 -0.96 14.89
CA THR A 45 -7.25 0.04 15.81
C THR A 45 -6.72 1.25 15.04
N GLN A 46 -6.01 1.02 13.93
CA GLN A 46 -5.55 2.09 13.04
C GLN A 46 -6.71 2.91 12.46
N GLU A 47 -7.78 2.25 12.01
CA GLU A 47 -8.97 2.90 11.47
C GLU A 47 -9.67 3.76 12.53
N ALA A 48 -9.86 3.22 13.74
CA ALA A 48 -10.46 3.95 14.85
C ALA A 48 -9.64 5.19 15.24
N ALA A 49 -8.31 5.07 15.28
CA ALA A 49 -7.41 6.18 15.59
C ALA A 49 -7.42 7.29 14.50
N LEU A 50 -7.84 6.96 13.28
CA LEU A 50 -7.93 7.92 12.19
C LEU A 50 -9.27 8.68 12.17
N GLN A 51 -10.28 8.20 12.89
CA GLN A 51 -11.56 8.90 13.02
C GLN A 51 -11.33 10.27 13.63
N GLY A 52 -11.85 11.31 12.96
CA GLY A 52 -11.65 12.70 13.40
C GLY A 52 -10.25 13.27 13.18
N CYS A 53 -9.34 12.59 12.47
CA CYS A 53 -7.98 13.06 12.22
C CYS A 53 -7.92 14.51 11.67
N PRO A 54 -7.21 15.45 12.35
CA PRO A 54 -7.13 16.86 11.94
C PRO A 54 -5.80 17.23 11.25
N ARG A 55 -4.96 16.24 10.88
CA ARG A 55 -3.55 16.46 10.50
C ARG A 55 -3.35 17.25 9.19
N CYS A 56 -4.38 17.45 8.37
CA CYS A 56 -4.28 18.26 7.15
C CYS A 56 -5.63 18.87 6.79
N LYS A 57 -5.61 19.85 5.88
CA LYS A 57 -6.79 20.62 5.44
C LYS A 57 -7.90 19.78 4.80
N LEU A 58 -7.64 18.55 4.35
CA LEU A 58 -8.69 17.65 3.87
C LEU A 58 -9.68 17.22 4.96
N SER A 59 -9.35 17.42 6.25
CA SER A 59 -10.25 17.08 7.34
C SER A 59 -11.48 17.97 7.43
N THR A 60 -11.45 19.16 6.82
CA THR A 60 -12.54 20.14 6.90
C THR A 60 -13.62 19.91 5.84
N SER A 61 -13.30 19.20 4.76
CA SER A 61 -14.17 19.03 3.59
C SER A 61 -14.70 17.61 3.39
N ARG A 62 -14.12 16.61 4.08
CA ARG A 62 -14.60 15.23 4.03
C ARG A 62 -15.94 15.06 4.75
N THR A 63 -16.76 14.13 4.27
CA THR A 63 -17.90 13.58 5.03
C THR A 63 -17.41 12.47 5.96
N THR A 64 -16.57 11.58 5.44
CA THR A 64 -16.03 10.46 6.22
C THR A 64 -14.59 10.16 5.82
N VAL A 65 -13.88 9.49 6.73
CA VAL A 65 -12.55 8.97 6.41
C VAL A 65 -12.71 7.65 5.66
N VAL A 66 -11.97 7.51 4.56
CA VAL A 66 -11.91 6.27 3.77
C VAL A 66 -10.56 5.61 4.04
N PHE A 67 -10.53 4.75 5.06
CA PHE A 67 -9.30 4.13 5.56
C PHE A 67 -8.71 3.11 4.58
N GLY A 68 -9.52 2.12 4.22
CA GLY A 68 -9.16 0.98 3.38
C GLY A 68 -10.23 -0.13 3.52
N SER A 69 -10.26 -1.10 2.61
CA SER A 69 -11.18 -2.23 2.70
C SER A 69 -10.65 -3.47 1.99
N GLY A 70 -11.00 -4.66 2.47
CA GLY A 70 -10.70 -5.94 1.86
C GLY A 70 -10.20 -6.95 2.90
N ASN A 71 -9.55 -8.02 2.44
CA ASN A 71 -9.02 -9.04 3.33
C ASN A 71 -7.84 -8.48 4.15
N PRO A 72 -7.91 -8.48 5.50
CA PRO A 72 -6.83 -8.00 6.36
C PRO A 72 -5.55 -8.85 6.29
N ARG A 73 -5.62 -10.02 5.65
CA ARG A 73 -4.48 -10.92 5.38
C ARG A 73 -4.19 -11.02 3.87
N ALA A 74 -4.67 -10.06 3.08
CA ALA A 74 -4.44 -10.05 1.64
C ALA A 74 -2.95 -9.95 1.33
N ARG A 75 -2.50 -10.77 0.37
CA ARG A 75 -1.14 -10.70 -0.17
C ARG A 75 -1.01 -9.71 -1.34
N LEU A 76 -2.13 -9.15 -1.82
CA LEU A 76 -2.18 -8.07 -2.80
C LEU A 76 -2.74 -6.80 -2.14
N LEU A 77 -1.94 -5.75 -2.09
CA LEU A 77 -2.37 -4.42 -1.69
C LEU A 77 -2.55 -3.55 -2.95
N VAL A 78 -3.72 -2.95 -3.13
CA VAL A 78 -3.97 -1.99 -4.20
C VAL A 78 -4.01 -0.59 -3.62
N VAL A 79 -3.22 0.32 -4.18
CA VAL A 79 -3.08 1.70 -3.68
C VAL A 79 -3.50 2.69 -4.76
N GLY A 80 -4.51 3.51 -4.48
CA GLY A 80 -4.94 4.63 -5.31
C GLY A 80 -4.51 6.00 -4.78
N GLU A 81 -5.01 7.06 -5.40
CA GLU A 81 -4.71 8.45 -5.04
C GLU A 81 -5.45 8.89 -3.78
N GLY A 82 -6.79 8.90 -3.83
CA GLY A 82 -7.65 9.45 -2.79
C GLY A 82 -9.12 9.10 -3.04
N PRO A 83 -10.01 9.37 -2.07
CA PRO A 83 -11.44 9.12 -2.20
C PRO A 83 -12.09 10.08 -3.20
N GLY A 84 -13.05 9.57 -3.97
CA GLY A 84 -14.00 10.40 -4.70
C GLY A 84 -15.27 10.66 -3.87
N GLU A 85 -16.29 11.18 -4.54
CA GLU A 85 -17.58 11.52 -3.92
C GLU A 85 -18.29 10.32 -3.29
N GLU A 86 -18.36 9.22 -4.04
CA GLU A 86 -19.06 8.03 -3.58
C GLU A 86 -18.30 7.35 -2.43
N GLU A 87 -16.97 7.36 -2.50
CA GLU A 87 -16.11 6.84 -1.44
C GLU A 87 -16.27 7.66 -0.16
N ASP A 88 -16.27 8.99 -0.24
CA ASP A 88 -16.48 9.90 0.89
C ASP A 88 -17.88 9.74 1.52
N ARG A 89 -18.89 9.42 0.71
CA ARG A 89 -20.23 9.14 1.22
C ARG A 89 -20.33 7.79 1.93
N GLN A 90 -19.68 6.76 1.40
CA GLN A 90 -19.82 5.39 1.90
C GLN A 90 -18.74 4.94 2.89
N GLY A 91 -17.62 5.66 2.99
CA GLY A 91 -16.47 5.25 3.80
C GLY A 91 -15.66 4.09 3.22
N LYS A 92 -15.90 3.71 1.96
CA LYS A 92 -15.27 2.56 1.31
C LYS A 92 -14.49 3.00 0.07
N PRO A 93 -13.26 2.53 -0.15
CA PRO A 93 -12.45 2.92 -1.29
C PRO A 93 -12.95 2.26 -2.59
N PHE A 94 -12.84 2.98 -3.71
CA PHE A 94 -13.14 2.46 -5.04
C PHE A 94 -14.53 1.80 -5.14
N VAL A 95 -15.59 2.54 -4.78
CA VAL A 95 -17.00 2.13 -4.93
C VAL A 95 -17.70 2.80 -6.13
N GLY A 96 -17.18 3.94 -6.59
CA GLY A 96 -17.67 4.64 -7.77
C GLY A 96 -17.30 3.97 -9.11
N ARG A 97 -17.49 4.67 -10.22
CA ARG A 97 -17.24 4.15 -11.58
C ARG A 97 -15.81 3.63 -11.78
N ALA A 98 -14.82 4.35 -11.26
CA ALA A 98 -13.42 3.92 -11.31
C ALA A 98 -13.20 2.62 -10.53
N GLY A 99 -13.89 2.46 -9.40
CA GLY A 99 -13.86 1.25 -8.59
C GLY A 99 -14.51 0.05 -9.25
N GLN A 100 -15.64 0.25 -9.91
CA GLN A 100 -16.28 -0.81 -10.71
C GLN A 100 -15.36 -1.31 -11.84
N LEU A 101 -14.63 -0.41 -12.49
CA LEU A 101 -13.63 -0.80 -13.47
C LEU A 101 -12.46 -1.54 -12.82
N LEU A 102 -11.96 -1.07 -11.66
CA LEU A 102 -10.91 -1.76 -10.91
C LEU A 102 -11.32 -3.20 -10.57
N THR A 103 -12.54 -3.41 -10.10
CA THR A 103 -13.06 -4.76 -9.81
C THR A 103 -13.03 -5.66 -11.05
N LYS A 104 -13.43 -5.13 -12.22
CA LYS A 104 -13.36 -5.89 -13.49
C LYS A 104 -11.91 -6.18 -13.92
N MET A 105 -11.01 -5.23 -13.72
CA MET A 105 -9.59 -5.36 -14.01
C MET A 105 -8.94 -6.48 -13.18
N LEU A 106 -9.20 -6.48 -11.86
CA LEU A 106 -8.71 -7.51 -10.94
C LEU A 106 -9.28 -8.89 -11.28
N ALA A 107 -10.60 -8.97 -11.50
CA ALA A 107 -11.26 -10.22 -11.85
C ALA A 107 -10.73 -10.82 -13.17
N ALA A 108 -10.37 -9.99 -14.14
CA ALA A 108 -9.84 -10.46 -15.42
C ALA A 108 -8.51 -11.23 -15.25
N VAL A 109 -7.65 -10.85 -14.28
CA VAL A 109 -6.42 -11.60 -13.93
C VAL A 109 -6.62 -12.63 -12.81
N GLY A 110 -7.87 -12.95 -12.47
CA GLY A 110 -8.19 -13.99 -11.49
C GLY A 110 -7.99 -13.58 -10.03
N PHE A 111 -8.01 -12.28 -9.71
CA PHE A 111 -8.11 -11.80 -8.34
C PHE A 111 -9.57 -11.54 -7.96
N ASP A 112 -9.98 -12.07 -6.82
CA ASP A 112 -11.20 -11.66 -6.15
C ASP A 112 -10.92 -10.44 -5.24
N ARG A 113 -11.76 -9.41 -5.37
CA ARG A 113 -11.57 -8.14 -4.68
C ARG A 113 -11.60 -8.28 -3.15
N GLU A 114 -12.50 -9.11 -2.62
CA GLU A 114 -12.73 -9.20 -1.17
C GLU A 114 -11.85 -10.27 -0.53
N ARG A 115 -11.58 -11.37 -1.25
CA ARG A 115 -10.75 -12.47 -0.76
C ARG A 115 -9.26 -12.21 -0.93
N ASP A 116 -8.83 -11.69 -2.08
CA ASP A 116 -7.42 -11.69 -2.45
C ASP A 116 -6.74 -10.32 -2.23
N CYS A 117 -7.53 -9.25 -2.12
CA CYS A 117 -7.04 -7.87 -2.10
C CYS A 117 -7.33 -7.14 -0.78
N TYR A 118 -6.45 -6.21 -0.44
CA TYR A 118 -6.76 -5.06 0.41
C TYR A 118 -6.59 -3.79 -0.42
N ILE A 119 -7.52 -2.85 -0.34
CA ILE A 119 -7.56 -1.66 -1.18
C ILE A 119 -7.51 -0.43 -0.30
N ALA A 120 -6.60 0.48 -0.61
CA ALA A 120 -6.39 1.72 0.12
C ALA A 120 -6.01 2.86 -0.83
N ASN A 121 -5.92 4.08 -0.30
CA ASN A 121 -5.44 5.26 -1.01
C ASN A 121 -4.28 5.93 -0.26
N VAL A 122 -3.49 6.74 -0.97
CA VAL A 122 -2.45 7.59 -0.38
C VAL A 122 -3.06 8.59 0.61
N VAL A 123 -4.06 9.36 0.19
CA VAL A 123 -4.85 10.20 1.11
C VAL A 123 -6.15 9.51 1.51
N LYS A 124 -6.59 9.73 2.75
CA LYS A 124 -7.77 9.06 3.34
C LYS A 124 -9.04 9.92 3.34
N CYS A 125 -8.96 11.13 2.80
CA CYS A 125 -10.02 12.14 2.82
C CYS A 125 -10.19 12.68 1.40
N ARG A 126 -11.43 12.91 0.96
CA ARG A 126 -11.72 13.45 -0.38
C ARG A 126 -11.23 14.90 -0.51
N PRO A 127 -10.40 15.23 -1.50
CA PRO A 127 -10.13 16.61 -1.85
C PRO A 127 -11.35 17.29 -2.48
N GLU A 128 -11.56 18.57 -2.17
CA GLU A 128 -12.68 19.35 -2.69
C GLU A 128 -12.80 19.24 -4.21
N ARG A 129 -14.02 18.98 -4.70
CA ARG A 129 -14.33 18.81 -6.13
C ARG A 129 -13.45 17.76 -6.83
N ASN A 130 -12.93 16.78 -6.09
CA ASN A 130 -12.03 15.74 -6.59
C ASN A 130 -10.78 16.31 -7.29
N ARG A 131 -10.26 17.44 -6.81
CA ARG A 131 -8.92 17.90 -7.21
C ARG A 131 -7.88 16.86 -6.78
N ASN A 132 -6.70 16.97 -7.36
CA ASN A 132 -5.55 16.20 -6.88
C ASN A 132 -5.18 16.62 -5.44
N PRO A 133 -4.71 15.68 -4.59
CA PRO A 133 -4.17 16.02 -3.29
C PRO A 133 -2.87 16.82 -3.44
N GLU A 134 -2.68 17.79 -2.56
CA GLU A 134 -1.49 18.63 -2.51
C GLU A 134 -0.33 17.89 -1.81
N PRO A 135 0.93 18.28 -2.07
CA PRO A 135 2.08 17.60 -1.49
C PRO A 135 2.08 17.54 0.05
N ASP A 136 1.60 18.59 0.73
CA ASP A 136 1.46 18.62 2.19
C ASP A 136 0.39 17.65 2.69
N GLU A 137 -0.71 17.50 1.96
CA GLU A 137 -1.78 16.55 2.27
C GLU A 137 -1.30 15.10 2.11
N VAL A 138 -0.56 14.83 1.02
CA VAL A 138 0.09 13.53 0.79
C VAL A 138 1.08 13.23 1.91
N ALA A 139 1.97 14.17 2.25
CA ALA A 139 2.96 13.99 3.29
C ALA A 139 2.32 13.73 4.67
N ALA A 140 1.25 14.45 5.01
CA ALA A 140 0.53 14.26 6.27
C ALA A 140 -0.19 12.91 6.36
N CYS A 141 -0.64 12.35 5.23
CA CYS A 141 -1.41 11.11 5.18
C CYS A 141 -0.57 9.85 4.94
N THR A 142 0.59 9.99 4.30
CA THR A 142 1.50 8.87 3.96
C THR A 142 1.83 7.97 5.15
N PRO A 143 2.10 8.47 6.38
CA PRO A 143 2.37 7.62 7.54
C PRO A 143 1.24 6.61 7.83
N PHE A 144 -0.02 6.93 7.54
CA PHE A 144 -1.13 6.00 7.73
C PHE A 144 -1.13 4.87 6.69
N LEU A 145 -0.79 5.19 5.44
CA LEU A 145 -0.60 4.16 4.41
C LEU A 145 0.59 3.26 4.75
N MET A 146 1.70 3.83 5.23
CA MET A 146 2.87 3.05 5.65
C MET A 146 2.52 2.10 6.80
N ALA A 147 1.77 2.57 7.80
CA ALA A 147 1.30 1.74 8.89
C ALA A 147 0.38 0.59 8.41
N GLN A 148 -0.44 0.81 7.38
CA GLN A 148 -1.22 -0.26 6.74
C GLN A 148 -0.32 -1.26 6.01
N VAL A 149 0.67 -0.79 5.24
CA VAL A 149 1.65 -1.65 4.55
C VAL A 149 2.39 -2.52 5.57
N ASP A 150 2.84 -1.93 6.67
CA ASP A 150 3.59 -2.63 7.71
C ASP A 150 2.73 -3.69 8.42
N THR A 151 1.43 -3.43 8.65
CA THR A 151 0.49 -4.42 9.20
C THR A 151 0.15 -5.53 8.20
N LEU A 152 -0.05 -5.18 6.92
CA LEU A 152 -0.49 -6.13 5.89
C LEU A 152 0.64 -7.05 5.41
N GLN A 153 1.89 -6.57 5.39
CA GLN A 153 3.04 -7.26 4.78
C GLN A 153 2.70 -7.92 3.43
N PRO A 154 2.16 -7.16 2.45
CA PRO A 154 1.70 -7.76 1.20
C PRO A 154 2.87 -8.35 0.40
N ALA A 155 2.61 -9.36 -0.42
CA ALA A 155 3.59 -9.83 -1.40
C ALA A 155 3.75 -8.81 -2.54
N VAL A 156 2.63 -8.27 -3.00
CA VAL A 156 2.57 -7.37 -4.16
C VAL A 156 1.78 -6.12 -3.82
N ILE A 157 2.30 -4.97 -4.26
CA ILE A 157 1.60 -3.68 -4.19
C ILE A 157 1.31 -3.20 -5.61
N LEU A 158 0.03 -3.12 -5.98
CA LEU A 158 -0.43 -2.54 -7.24
C LEU A 158 -0.68 -1.05 -7.06
N ALA A 159 0.22 -0.21 -7.58
CA ALA A 159 0.14 1.25 -7.46
C ALA A 159 -0.60 1.87 -8.65
N LEU A 160 -1.76 2.47 -8.41
CA LEU A 160 -2.64 3.02 -9.43
C LEU A 160 -2.37 4.51 -9.68
N GLY A 161 -1.78 4.84 -10.82
CA GLY A 161 -1.53 6.21 -11.26
C GLY A 161 -0.32 6.88 -10.62
N ASN A 162 -0.14 8.17 -10.93
CA ASN A 162 1.01 8.95 -10.49
C ASN A 162 1.13 9.01 -8.97
N PHE A 163 0.07 9.38 -8.27
CA PHE A 163 0.14 9.65 -6.82
C PHE A 163 0.57 8.43 -6.01
N ALA A 164 -0.04 7.27 -6.27
CA ALA A 164 0.35 6.02 -5.62
C ALA A 164 1.80 5.66 -5.95
N ALA A 165 2.17 5.65 -7.24
CA ALA A 165 3.51 5.25 -7.66
C ALA A 165 4.61 6.20 -7.17
N GLN A 166 4.40 7.51 -7.27
CA GLN A 166 5.35 8.53 -6.85
C GLN A 166 5.53 8.57 -5.34
N THR A 167 4.44 8.41 -4.57
CA THR A 167 4.50 8.39 -3.10
C THR A 167 5.27 7.17 -2.61
N LEU A 168 4.96 5.98 -3.16
CA LEU A 168 5.61 4.75 -2.74
C LEU A 168 7.07 4.68 -3.20
N LEU A 169 7.37 5.06 -4.44
CA LEU A 169 8.74 5.01 -4.98
C LEU A 169 9.58 6.25 -4.65
N ALA A 170 9.03 7.21 -3.91
CA ALA A 170 9.68 8.49 -3.58
C ALA A 170 10.31 9.18 -4.82
N THR A 171 9.57 9.21 -5.93
CA THR A 171 10.04 9.73 -7.23
C THR A 171 9.09 10.78 -7.80
N ARG A 172 9.60 11.59 -8.74
CA ARG A 172 8.79 12.53 -9.54
C ARG A 172 8.51 12.03 -10.95
N GLU A 173 8.98 10.83 -11.30
CA GLU A 173 8.72 10.23 -12.62
C GLU A 173 7.22 9.98 -12.84
N GLY A 174 6.75 10.20 -14.06
CA GLY A 174 5.36 9.99 -14.44
C GLY A 174 5.05 8.50 -14.66
N ILE A 175 3.77 8.14 -14.47
CA ILE A 175 3.28 6.76 -14.53
C ILE A 175 3.62 6.08 -15.85
N THR A 176 3.61 6.80 -16.96
CA THR A 176 3.96 6.27 -18.28
C THR A 176 5.39 5.72 -18.35
N LYS A 177 6.32 6.24 -17.56
CA LYS A 177 7.71 5.75 -17.44
C LYS A 177 7.87 4.69 -16.34
N LEU A 178 7.00 4.71 -15.33
CA LEU A 178 7.08 3.81 -14.18
C LEU A 178 6.41 2.46 -14.45
N ARG A 179 5.32 2.43 -15.22
CA ARG A 179 4.55 1.21 -15.51
C ARG A 179 5.30 0.20 -16.38
N GLY A 180 4.80 -1.04 -16.45
CA GLY A 180 5.34 -2.10 -17.28
C GLY A 180 6.56 -2.82 -16.71
N ARG A 181 6.95 -2.52 -15.47
CA ARG A 181 8.06 -3.15 -14.74
C ARG A 181 7.76 -3.23 -13.25
N THR A 182 8.56 -4.02 -12.55
CA THR A 182 8.48 -4.22 -11.10
C THR A 182 9.54 -3.37 -10.39
N TYR A 183 9.28 -3.06 -9.13
CA TYR A 183 10.22 -2.43 -8.21
C TYR A 183 10.27 -3.22 -6.92
N GLU A 184 11.45 -3.39 -6.37
CA GLU A 184 11.57 -3.87 -4.99
C GLU A 184 11.07 -2.78 -4.05
N TYR A 185 10.21 -3.16 -3.12
CA TYR A 185 9.63 -2.22 -2.17
C TYR A 185 9.48 -2.89 -0.80
N ARG A 186 10.43 -2.63 0.10
CA ARG A 186 10.50 -3.30 1.41
C ARG A 186 10.54 -4.83 1.20
N SER A 187 9.64 -5.58 1.85
CA SER A 187 9.44 -7.02 1.67
C SER A 187 8.48 -7.39 0.52
N SER A 188 8.03 -6.40 -0.25
CA SER A 188 7.04 -6.54 -1.32
C SER A 188 7.63 -6.24 -2.71
N VAL A 189 6.89 -6.65 -3.74
CA VAL A 189 7.10 -6.20 -5.13
C VAL A 189 6.05 -5.15 -5.48
N LEU A 190 6.48 -3.98 -5.94
CA LEU A 190 5.59 -2.91 -6.39
C LEU A 190 5.44 -2.92 -7.91
N VAL A 191 4.19 -2.88 -8.39
CA VAL A 191 3.83 -2.82 -9.81
C VAL A 191 3.00 -1.57 -10.08
N PRO A 192 3.53 -0.56 -10.78
CA PRO A 192 2.77 0.61 -11.18
C PRO A 192 1.89 0.32 -12.41
N THR A 193 0.68 0.86 -12.43
CA THR A 193 -0.19 0.86 -13.61
C THR A 193 -1.06 2.11 -13.70
N PHE A 194 -1.80 2.27 -14.80
CA PHE A 194 -2.73 3.38 -14.96
C PHE A 194 -3.87 3.34 -13.95
N HIS A 195 -4.26 4.52 -13.46
CA HIS A 195 -5.44 4.64 -12.62
C HIS A 195 -6.73 4.32 -13.42
N PRO A 196 -7.72 3.59 -12.87
CA PRO A 196 -8.96 3.27 -13.59
C PRO A 196 -9.71 4.51 -14.12
N ALA A 197 -9.68 5.62 -13.38
CA ALA A 197 -10.26 6.88 -13.84
C ALA A 197 -9.58 7.44 -15.12
N PHE A 198 -8.27 7.20 -15.30
CA PHE A 198 -7.56 7.57 -16.52
C PHE A 198 -8.05 6.74 -17.70
N LEU A 199 -8.23 5.43 -17.53
CA LEU A 199 -8.74 4.52 -18.56
C LEU A 199 -10.20 4.81 -18.94
N LEU A 200 -11.01 5.27 -17.99
CA LEU A 200 -12.38 5.73 -18.26
C LEU A 200 -12.42 7.01 -19.11
N ARG A 201 -11.50 7.95 -18.85
CA ARG A 201 -11.40 9.20 -19.63
C ARG A 201 -10.73 8.99 -20.99
N ASN A 202 -9.85 8.00 -21.10
CA ASN A 202 -9.08 7.68 -22.31
C ASN A 202 -9.38 6.24 -22.73
N PRO A 203 -10.53 5.99 -23.41
CA PRO A 203 -11.02 4.64 -23.69
C PRO A 203 -10.23 3.89 -24.78
N GLY A 204 -9.10 4.43 -25.22
CA GLY A 204 -8.23 3.84 -26.24
C GLY A 204 -7.80 2.42 -25.89
N GLN A 205 -7.84 1.54 -26.90
CA GLN A 205 -7.44 0.13 -26.80
C GLN A 205 -6.01 -0.02 -26.27
N GLU A 206 -5.12 0.90 -26.66
CA GLU A 206 -3.72 0.88 -26.29
C GLU A 206 -3.49 0.96 -24.77
N PHE A 207 -4.12 1.92 -24.09
CA PHE A 207 -3.99 2.09 -22.64
C PHE A 207 -4.62 0.93 -21.86
N LYS A 208 -5.71 0.36 -22.37
CA LYS A 208 -6.32 -0.84 -21.78
C LYS A 208 -5.41 -2.05 -21.89
N ARG A 209 -4.78 -2.26 -23.05
CA ARG A 209 -3.79 -3.33 -23.26
C ARG A 209 -2.59 -3.16 -22.33
N MET A 210 -2.07 -1.94 -22.24
CA MET A 210 -0.99 -1.60 -21.31
C MET A 210 -1.35 -1.93 -19.85
N ALA A 211 -2.50 -1.45 -19.36
CA ALA A 211 -2.95 -1.77 -18.00
C ALA A 211 -3.16 -3.28 -17.79
N TRP A 212 -3.67 -3.99 -18.80
CA TRP A 212 -3.81 -5.44 -18.77
C TRP A 212 -2.47 -6.17 -18.63
N ASP A 213 -1.44 -5.72 -19.36
CA ASP A 213 -0.09 -6.28 -19.26
C ASP A 213 0.52 -6.06 -17.86
N ASP A 214 0.28 -4.89 -17.25
CA ASP A 214 0.71 -4.62 -15.87
C ASP A 214 -0.01 -5.50 -14.84
N LEU A 215 -1.30 -5.78 -15.04
CA LEU A 215 -2.05 -6.66 -14.14
C LEU A 215 -1.56 -8.10 -14.23
N LYS A 216 -1.24 -8.59 -15.43
CA LYS A 216 -0.63 -9.91 -15.62
C LYS A 216 0.74 -9.97 -14.93
N LEU A 217 1.51 -8.88 -15.01
CA LEU A 217 2.77 -8.76 -14.29
C LEU A 217 2.55 -8.86 -12.77
N ALA A 218 1.61 -8.11 -12.21
CA ALA A 218 1.25 -8.20 -10.80
C ALA A 218 0.79 -9.61 -10.40
N ARG A 219 -0.01 -10.29 -11.25
CA ARG A 219 -0.43 -11.67 -11.01
C ARG A 219 0.76 -12.64 -10.97
N ARG A 220 1.66 -12.54 -11.95
CA ARG A 220 2.85 -13.37 -12.01
C ARG A 220 3.73 -13.19 -10.78
N GLU A 221 3.94 -11.95 -10.33
CA GLU A 221 4.72 -11.71 -9.11
C GLU A 221 3.99 -12.22 -7.86
N TYR A 222 2.67 -12.11 -7.80
CA TYR A 222 1.86 -12.65 -6.70
C TYR A 222 2.02 -14.18 -6.58
N ASP A 223 1.95 -14.88 -7.71
CA ASP A 223 2.05 -16.35 -7.78
C ASP A 223 3.43 -16.88 -7.33
N ARG A 224 4.46 -16.03 -7.21
CA ARG A 224 5.77 -16.45 -6.68
C ARG A 224 5.79 -16.59 -5.16
N PHE A 225 4.79 -16.06 -4.48
CA PHE A 225 4.71 -16.02 -3.01
C PHE A 225 3.59 -16.91 -2.43
N THR A 226 2.87 -17.63 -3.27
CA THR A 226 1.75 -18.53 -2.93
C THR A 226 1.96 -19.90 -3.53
#